data_AF-A0A7C3BNK6-F1
#
_entry.id   AF-A0A7C3BNK6-F1
#
_cell.length_a   1.000
_cell.length_b   1.000
_cell.length_c   1.000
_cell.angle_alpha   90.00
_cell.angle_beta   90.00
_cell.angle_gamma   90.00
#
_symmetry.space_group_name_H-M   'P 1'
#
loop_
_entity.id
_entity.type
_entity.pdbx_description
1 polymer ?
#
loop_
_entity_poly.entity_id
_entity_poly.type
_entity_poly.pdbx_seq_one_letter_code
_entity_poly.pdbx_strand_id
1 'polypeptide(L)' 'MSMLSLRLPKSMYGDLKDVAKVEGVSMNQFVTLAIAEKIAALNTLDYLEKRAQRGSREKLLAVLAKAPDVEPEEYDRL' A
#
# COMPACT_ATOMS: atom_id res chain seq x y z
N MET A 1 -18.50 16.80 -6.20
CA MET A 1 -18.07 16.22 -4.91
C MET A 1 -19.31 15.84 -4.12
N SER A 2 -19.33 14.68 -3.49
CA SER A 2 -20.40 14.27 -2.56
C SER A 2 -20.04 14.70 -1.14
N MET A 3 -21.05 15.01 -0.33
CA MET A 3 -20.86 15.36 1.09
C MET A 3 -21.08 14.13 1.96
N LEU A 4 -20.13 13.85 2.85
CA LEU A 4 -20.22 12.79 3.84
C LEU A 4 -20.25 13.42 5.24
N SER A 5 -21.32 13.19 5.98
CA SER A 5 -21.46 13.65 7.38
C SER A 5 -21.29 12.46 8.33
N LEU A 6 -20.33 12.55 9.24
CA LEU A 6 -19.97 11.49 10.18
C LEU A 6 -19.99 12.02 11.61
N ARG A 7 -20.36 11.15 12.56
CA ARG A 7 -20.21 11.42 13.99
C ARG A 7 -19.04 10.61 14.52
N LEU A 8 -18.05 11.30 15.09
CA LEU A 8 -16.87 10.70 15.68
C LEU A 8 -16.95 10.73 17.22
N PRO A 9 -16.42 9.72 17.91
CA PRO A 9 -16.14 9.82 19.35
C PRO A 9 -15.29 11.06 19.67
N LYS A 10 -15.51 11.67 20.85
CA LYS A 10 -14.80 12.90 21.25
C LYS A 10 -13.27 12.75 21.23
N SER A 11 -12.76 11.60 21.68
CA SER A 11 -11.33 11.29 21.65
C SER A 11 -10.78 11.32 20.22
N MET A 12 -11.41 10.59 19.31
CA MET A 12 -11.01 10.55 17.89
C MET A 12 -11.08 11.93 17.22
N TYR A 13 -12.07 12.74 17.56
CA TYR A 13 -12.15 14.11 17.05
C TYR A 13 -10.96 14.97 17.53
N GLY A 14 -10.56 14.81 18.80
CA GLY A 14 -9.37 15.45 19.36
C GLY A 14 -8.11 15.05 18.60
N ASP A 15 -7.88 13.74 18.47
CA ASP A 15 -6.72 13.19 17.76
C ASP A 15 -6.67 13.67 16.30
N LEU A 16 -7.80 13.63 15.59
CA LEU A 16 -7.90 14.11 14.20
C LEU A 16 -7.54 15.60 14.09
N LYS A 17 -8.00 16.42 15.05
CA LYS A 17 -7.71 17.85 15.06
C LYS A 17 -6.22 18.11 15.27
N ASP A 18 -5.59 17.38 16.18
CA ASP A 18 -4.17 17.54 16.50
C ASP A 18 -3.29 17.09 15.34
N VAL A 19 -3.59 15.93 14.73
CA VAL A 19 -2.86 15.44 13.55
C VAL A 19 -3.02 16.39 12.36
N ALA A 20 -4.24 16.84 12.06
CA ALA A 20 -4.47 17.77 10.96
C ALA A 20 -3.70 19.10 11.16
N LYS A 21 -3.58 19.57 12.42
CA LYS A 21 -2.80 20.75 12.77
C LYS A 21 -1.30 20.54 12.53
N VAL A 22 -0.75 19.38 12.89
CA VAL A 22 0.66 19.03 12.64
C VAL A 22 0.95 18.96 11.15
N GLU A 23 0.06 18.33 10.38
CA GLU A 23 0.17 18.19 8.92
C GLU A 23 -0.12 19.51 8.16
N GLY A 24 -0.62 20.55 8.84
CA GLY A 24 -0.93 21.85 8.22
C GLY A 24 -2.11 21.81 7.24
N VAL A 25 -3.03 20.84 7.38
CA VAL A 25 -4.20 20.66 6.51
C VAL A 25 -5.51 20.75 7.29
N SER A 26 -6.63 20.93 6.60
CA SER A 26 -7.94 20.82 7.25
C SER A 26 -8.25 19.36 7.63
N MET A 27 -9.03 19.15 8.69
CA MET A 27 -9.50 17.80 9.07
C MET A 27 -10.21 17.09 7.91
N ASN A 28 -10.99 17.81 7.10
CA ASN A 28 -11.68 17.23 5.94
C ASN A 28 -10.69 16.76 4.88
N GLN A 29 -9.63 17.52 4.59
CA GLN A 29 -8.57 17.10 3.67
C GLN A 29 -7.84 15.88 4.21
N PHE A 30 -7.48 15.90 5.50
CA PHE A 30 -6.83 14.76 6.16
C PHE A 30 -7.69 13.49 6.05
N VAL A 31 -8.97 13.57 6.40
CA VAL A 31 -9.93 12.45 6.27
C VAL A 31 -10.04 11.97 4.82
N THR A 32 -10.09 12.90 3.85
CA THR A 32 -10.17 12.54 2.43
C THR A 32 -8.93 11.77 1.97
N LEU A 33 -7.74 12.21 2.39
CA LEU A 33 -6.48 11.54 2.08
C LEU A 33 -6.41 10.16 2.75
N ALA A 34 -6.76 10.06 4.03
CA ALA A 34 -6.76 8.80 4.76
C ALA A 34 -7.74 7.77 4.14
N ILE A 35 -8.91 8.22 3.67
CA ILE A 35 -9.85 7.36 2.94
C ILE A 35 -9.24 6.90 1.60
N ALA A 36 -8.66 7.81 0.83
CA ALA A 36 -8.01 7.48 -0.44
C ALA A 36 -6.88 6.44 -0.25
N GLU A 37 -6.04 6.64 0.77
CA GLU A 37 -4.98 5.72 1.13
C GLU A 37 -5.53 4.35 1.55
N LYS A 38 -6.55 4.31 2.39
CA LYS A 38 -7.17 3.05 2.82
C LYS A 38 -7.78 2.29 1.64
N ILE A 39 -8.44 2.98 0.71
CA ILE A 39 -8.98 2.39 -0.52
C ILE A 39 -7.85 1.84 -1.38
N ALA A 40 -6.77 2.60 -1.58
CA ALA A 40 -5.62 2.16 -2.37
C ALA A 40 -4.96 0.91 -1.76
N ALA A 41 -4.80 0.87 -0.44
CA ALA A 41 -4.25 -0.28 0.28
C ALA A 41 -5.11 -1.54 0.11
N LEU A 42 -6.43 -1.41 0.29
CA LEU A 42 -7.37 -2.53 0.13
C LEU A 42 -7.40 -3.06 -1.32
N ASN A 43 -7.43 -2.16 -2.31
CA ASN A 43 -7.40 -2.54 -3.72
C ASN A 43 -6.07 -3.22 -4.09
N THR A 44 -4.95 -2.76 -3.53
CA THR A 44 -3.63 -3.36 -3.75
C THR A 44 -3.58 -4.78 -3.17
N LEU A 45 -4.12 -4.98 -1.97
CA LEU A 45 -4.22 -6.31 -1.37
C LEU A 45 -5.02 -7.26 -2.26
N ASP A 46 -6.24 -6.88 -2.67
CA ASP A 46 -7.09 -7.67 -3.56
C ASP A 46 -6.39 -8.00 -4.90
N TYR A 47 -5.68 -7.02 -5.48
CA TYR A 47 -4.89 -7.25 -6.69
C TYR A 47 -3.79 -8.30 -6.48
N LEU A 48 -3.02 -8.18 -5.39
CA LEU A 48 -1.94 -9.10 -5.08
C LEU A 48 -2.45 -10.51 -4.79
N GLU A 49 -3.56 -10.66 -4.08
CA GLU A 49 -4.21 -11.95 -3.82
C GLU A 49 -4.65 -12.61 -5.14
N LYS A 50 -5.36 -11.89 -6.00
CA LYS A 50 -5.77 -12.38 -7.33
C LYS A 50 -4.56 -12.74 -8.19
N ARG A 51 -3.48 -11.94 -8.12
CA ARG A 51 -2.25 -12.23 -8.85
C ARG A 51 -1.55 -13.46 -8.32
N ALA A 52 -1.50 -13.65 -7.01
CA ALA A 52 -0.88 -14.78 -6.34
C ALA A 52 -1.57 -16.10 -6.71
N GLN A 53 -2.91 -16.12 -6.84
CA GLN A 53 -3.65 -17.30 -7.29
C GLN A 53 -3.25 -17.80 -8.68
N ARG A 54 -2.70 -16.93 -9.52
CA ARG A 54 -2.19 -17.29 -10.87
C ARG A 54 -0.72 -17.71 -10.85
N GLY A 55 -0.03 -17.50 -9.73
CA GLY A 55 1.36 -17.87 -9.54
C GLY A 55 1.52 -19.36 -9.30
N SER A 56 2.68 -19.91 -9.69
CA SER A 56 3.11 -21.24 -9.26
C SER A 56 4.58 -21.16 -8.86
N ARG A 57 4.86 -21.63 -7.65
CA ARG A 57 6.21 -21.67 -7.11
C ARG A 57 7.09 -22.59 -7.93
N GLU A 58 6.54 -23.72 -8.37
CA GLU A 58 7.22 -24.71 -9.22
C GLU A 58 7.63 -24.09 -10.55
N LYS A 59 6.70 -23.37 -11.22
CA LYS A 59 7.00 -22.66 -12.47
C LYS A 59 8.07 -21.58 -12.28
N LEU A 60 8.01 -20.84 -11.17
CA LEU A 60 9.02 -19.83 -10.84
C LEU A 60 10.41 -20.47 -10.68
N LEU A 61 10.51 -21.54 -9.87
CA LEU A 61 11.77 -22.25 -9.64
C LEU A 61 12.32 -22.87 -10.94
N ALA A 62 11.45 -23.41 -11.79
CA ALA A 62 11.86 -23.94 -13.09
C ALA A 62 12.42 -22.86 -14.05
N VAL A 63 11.96 -21.61 -13.93
CA VAL A 63 12.56 -20.48 -14.67
C VAL A 63 13.89 -20.08 -14.05
N LEU A 64 13.97 -19.97 -12.72
CA LEU A 64 15.21 -19.61 -12.02
C LEU A 64 16.33 -20.63 -12.25
N ALA A 65 16.01 -21.93 -12.33
CA ALA A 65 16.98 -22.99 -12.63
C ALA A 65 17.58 -22.91 -14.04
N LYS A 66 17.07 -22.04 -14.91
CA LYS A 66 17.68 -21.78 -16.23
C LYS A 66 18.85 -20.81 -16.15
N ALA A 67 18.98 -20.06 -15.05
CA ALA A 67 20.15 -19.23 -14.84
C ALA A 67 21.37 -20.14 -14.63
N PRO A 68 22.48 -19.90 -15.33
CA PRO A 68 23.71 -20.67 -15.13
C PRO A 68 24.27 -20.39 -13.74
N ASP A 69 24.74 -21.45 -13.08
CA ASP A 69 25.43 -21.37 -11.79
C ASP A 69 26.89 -20.99 -12.03
N VAL A 70 27.13 -19.71 -12.31
CA VAL A 70 28.45 -19.13 -12.62
C VAL A 70 28.64 -17.83 -11.88
N GLU A 71 29.90 -17.44 -11.70
CA GLU A 71 30.25 -16.15 -11.11
C GLU A 71 29.66 -14.99 -11.92
N PRO A 72 29.14 -13.94 -11.25
CA PRO A 72 28.67 -12.74 -11.93
C PRO A 72 29.78 -12.06 -12.72
N GLU A 73 29.39 -11.44 -13.82
CA GLU A 73 30.26 -10.57 -14.61
C GLU A 73 30.85 -9.44 -13.74
N GLU A 74 32.02 -8.93 -14.11
CA GLU A 74 32.77 -7.99 -13.26
C GLU A 74 32.00 -6.73 -12.89
N TYR A 75 31.14 -6.24 -13.79
CA TYR A 75 30.28 -5.07 -13.56
C TYR A 75 29.03 -5.35 -12.71
N ASP A 76 28.67 -6.63 -12.52
CA ASP A 76 27.52 -7.09 -11.72
C ASP A 76 27.94 -7.52 -10.29
N ARG A 77 29.24 -7.45 -9.95
CA ARG A 77 29.74 -7.73 -8.59
C ARG A 77 29.44 -6.54 -7.67
N LEU A 78 29.02 -6.85 -6.43
CA LEU A 78 28.75 -5.87 -5.36
C LEU A 78 30.04 -5.28 -4.76
#